data_AF-A0A8D0CTP2-F1
#
_entry.id   AF-A0A8D0CTP2-F1
#
_cell.length_a   1.000
_cell.length_b   1.000
_cell.length_c   1.000
_cell.angle_alpha   90.00
_cell.angle_beta   90.00
_cell.angle_gamma   90.00
#
_symmetry.space_group_name_H-M   'P 1'
#
loop_
_entity.id
_entity.type
_entity.pdbx_description
1 polymer ?
#
loop_
_entity_poly.entity_id
_entity_poly.type
_entity_poly.pdbx_seq_one_letter_code
_entity_poly.pdbx_strand_id
1 'polypeptide(L)'
;MTINHYILENQQQLDFVFTAWNCSDAPELHNAQQIDAGLGNVVARDNVNIAYSLIGEHWQTLSMIRFKHVSVGPAGLWGCDTTNRVYKFVAGNFQRSSGVSLQQVDAGGNDHVVGVQPNNQNAYCLRGCNALTYSGKGSLSWSSLAKKMRYYSCGTKFGCWGVDRSYRVYVAKKVNPENCDTSSWTQVTGLYMKMVEVGTDGSVFGVTKDGKIFQRDGITNQQQEGTHWVPVPMSMTVRHVSYDLGTLWAVTNSGLVMKCTG
;
A
#
# COMPACT_ATOMS: atom_id res chain seq x y z
N MET A 1 40.73 -44.75 -27.68
CA MET A 1 40.56 -44.39 -26.27
C MET A 1 39.82 -43.05 -26.21
N THR A 2 38.49 -43.15 -26.32
CA THR A 2 37.43 -42.45 -25.59
C THR A 2 37.72 -41.07 -24.93
N ILE A 3 37.01 -40.00 -25.40
CA ILE A 3 36.15 -39.02 -24.63
C ILE A 3 36.86 -38.07 -23.61
N ASN A 4 36.58 -36.78 -23.35
CA ASN A 4 35.62 -35.70 -23.69
C ASN A 4 36.29 -34.34 -23.30
N HIS A 5 36.15 -33.23 -24.06
CA HIS A 5 35.21 -32.11 -23.83
C HIS A 5 35.02 -31.62 -22.39
N TYR A 6 35.39 -30.36 -22.09
CA TYR A 6 34.51 -29.38 -21.43
C TYR A 6 34.91 -27.94 -21.77
N ILE A 7 33.89 -27.18 -22.13
CA ILE A 7 33.83 -25.78 -22.52
C ILE A 7 33.90 -24.92 -21.25
N LEU A 8 34.74 -23.88 -21.25
CA LEU A 8 34.66 -22.82 -20.25
C LEU A 8 33.57 -21.84 -20.69
N GLU A 9 32.39 -21.94 -20.10
CA GLU A 9 31.31 -20.96 -20.27
C GLU A 9 31.62 -19.72 -19.42
N ASN A 10 31.66 -18.58 -20.10
CA ASN A 10 31.71 -17.24 -19.52
C ASN A 10 30.49 -17.01 -18.63
N GLN A 11 30.69 -16.89 -17.32
CA GLN A 11 29.72 -16.22 -16.45
C GLN A 11 29.77 -14.71 -16.75
N GLN A 12 28.88 -14.23 -17.61
CA GLN A 12 28.49 -12.82 -17.61
C GLN A 12 27.77 -12.55 -16.29
N GLN A 13 28.50 -12.00 -15.33
CA GLN A 13 27.94 -11.34 -14.17
C GLN A 13 27.21 -10.10 -14.68
N LEU A 14 25.88 -10.19 -14.80
CA LEU A 14 25.03 -9.04 -15.06
C LEU A 14 25.14 -8.12 -13.84
N ASP A 15 25.91 -7.05 -14.00
CA ASP A 15 25.94 -5.92 -13.07
C ASP A 15 24.56 -5.25 -13.10
N PHE A 16 23.65 -5.74 -12.25
CA PHE A 16 22.44 -5.01 -11.93
C PHE A 16 22.86 -3.71 -11.23
N VAL A 17 22.74 -2.59 -11.93
CA VAL A 17 22.86 -1.26 -11.34
C VAL A 17 21.69 -1.11 -10.36
N PHE A 18 21.94 -1.40 -9.10
CA PHE A 18 21.00 -1.07 -8.03
C PHE A 18 20.87 0.45 -7.97
N THR A 19 19.66 0.99 -8.15
CA THR A 19 19.37 2.37 -7.76
C THR A 19 19.69 2.49 -6.28
N ALA A 20 20.70 3.31 -5.96
CA ALA A 20 21.13 3.50 -4.59
C ALA A 20 20.09 4.37 -3.87
N TRP A 21 19.29 3.74 -3.02
CA TRP A 21 18.35 4.45 -2.17
C TRP A 21 19.10 5.23 -1.10
N ASN A 22 18.87 6.55 -1.06
CA ASN A 22 19.36 7.42 0.00
C ASN A 22 18.25 7.64 1.03
N CYS A 23 18.47 7.18 2.26
CA CYS A 23 17.48 7.22 3.33
C CYS A 23 17.93 8.13 4.47
N SER A 24 17.00 8.91 5.00
CA SER A 24 17.20 9.82 6.13
C SER A 24 16.00 9.80 7.05
N ASP A 25 16.18 10.31 8.26
CA ASP A 25 15.08 10.54 9.18
C ASP A 25 14.09 11.55 8.57
N ALA A 26 12.80 11.25 8.70
CA ALA A 26 11.73 12.16 8.36
C ALA A 26 11.34 13.01 9.59
N PRO A 27 10.43 14.01 9.45
CA PRO A 27 9.86 14.70 10.59
C PRO A 27 9.39 13.74 11.67
N GLU A 28 9.79 14.01 12.91
CA GLU A 28 9.68 13.05 14.00
C GLU A 28 8.21 12.77 14.36
N LEU A 29 7.82 11.49 14.25
CA LEU A 29 6.61 10.94 14.83
C LEU A 29 7.00 9.71 15.65
N HIS A 30 7.03 9.87 16.98
CA HIS A 30 7.40 8.77 17.86
C HIS A 30 6.41 7.61 17.78
N ASN A 31 6.93 6.39 17.84
CA ASN A 31 6.14 5.17 17.90
C ASN A 31 5.17 4.99 16.72
N ALA A 32 5.51 5.52 15.54
CA ALA A 32 4.74 5.31 14.32
C ALA A 32 4.56 3.81 14.04
N GLN A 33 3.40 3.45 13.50
CA GLN A 33 3.05 2.04 13.28
C GLN A 33 2.51 1.74 11.88
N GLN A 34 1.92 2.73 11.21
CA GLN A 34 1.49 2.67 9.82
C GLN A 34 1.61 4.07 9.22
N ILE A 35 1.93 4.12 7.92
CA ILE A 35 2.07 5.33 7.13
C ILE A 35 1.42 5.09 5.77
N ASP A 36 0.89 6.14 5.17
CA ASP A 36 0.43 6.15 3.80
C ASP A 36 0.70 7.51 3.13
N ALA A 37 0.96 7.50 1.83
CA ALA A 37 1.32 8.67 1.05
C ALA A 37 0.61 8.67 -0.31
N GLY A 38 0.07 9.83 -0.70
CA GLY A 38 -0.67 9.97 -1.95
C GLY A 38 -0.98 11.43 -2.29
N LEU A 39 -0.77 11.80 -3.56
CA LEU A 39 -0.94 13.16 -4.08
C LEU A 39 -0.16 14.22 -3.28
N GLY A 40 1.06 13.87 -2.85
CA GLY A 40 1.96 14.72 -2.06
C GLY A 40 1.59 14.84 -0.58
N ASN A 41 0.52 14.19 -0.14
CA ASN A 41 0.12 14.15 1.27
C ASN A 41 0.69 12.90 1.95
N VAL A 42 0.98 13.01 3.24
CA VAL A 42 1.42 11.88 4.06
C VAL A 42 0.59 11.82 5.32
N VAL A 43 0.07 10.64 5.63
CA VAL A 43 -0.69 10.35 6.85
C VAL A 43 -0.08 9.17 7.57
N ALA A 44 -0.17 9.17 8.89
CA ALA A 44 0.38 8.09 9.70
C ALA A 44 -0.45 7.89 10.96
N ARG A 45 -0.23 6.76 11.63
CA ARG A 45 -0.75 6.52 12.97
C ARG A 45 0.32 5.97 13.91
N ASP A 46 0.18 6.30 15.19
CA ASP A 46 1.09 5.86 16.25
C ASP A 46 0.62 4.55 16.93
N ASN A 47 1.33 4.16 18.00
CA ASN A 47 1.04 2.97 18.82
C ASN A 47 -0.21 3.10 19.69
N VAL A 48 -0.70 4.31 19.92
CA VAL A 48 -1.97 4.57 20.61
C VAL A 48 -3.12 4.86 19.63
N ASN A 49 -2.91 4.60 18.33
CA ASN A 49 -3.89 4.71 17.25
C ASN A 49 -4.37 6.15 16.99
N ILE A 50 -3.57 7.18 17.30
CA ILE A 50 -3.88 8.55 16.84
C ILE A 50 -3.45 8.66 15.39
N ALA A 51 -4.32 9.23 14.55
CA ALA A 51 -4.02 9.51 13.15
C ALA A 51 -3.51 10.95 12.99
N TYR A 52 -2.48 11.11 12.17
CA TYR A 52 -1.80 12.37 11.89
C TYR A 52 -1.70 12.61 10.39
N SER A 53 -1.62 13.87 10.00
CA SER A 53 -1.19 14.32 8.68
C SER A 53 0.08 15.15 8.83
N LEU A 54 1.03 14.94 7.93
CA LEU A 54 2.25 15.73 7.86
C LEU A 54 1.97 17.04 7.10
N ILE A 55 2.24 18.17 7.73
CA ILE A 55 2.12 19.51 7.14
C ILE A 55 3.44 20.24 7.36
N GLY A 56 4.17 20.47 6.26
CA GLY A 56 5.57 20.91 6.34
C GLY A 56 6.40 19.89 7.11
N GLU A 57 7.02 20.31 8.21
CA GLU A 57 7.85 19.47 9.08
C GLU A 57 7.12 19.04 10.37
N HIS A 58 5.79 19.14 10.42
CA HIS A 58 5.02 18.89 11.64
C HIS A 58 3.87 17.90 11.42
N TRP A 59 3.72 16.96 12.34
CA TRP A 59 2.59 16.05 12.39
C TRP A 59 1.42 16.68 13.14
N GLN A 60 0.31 16.89 12.44
CA GLN A 60 -0.92 17.40 13.02
C GLN A 60 -1.93 16.29 13.22
N THR A 61 -2.50 16.19 14.42
CA THR A 61 -3.56 15.25 14.73
C THR A 61 -4.79 15.50 13.87
N LEU A 62 -5.31 14.46 13.22
CA LEU A 62 -6.48 14.53 12.36
C LEU A 62 -7.79 14.43 13.15
N SER A 63 -7.81 13.65 14.24
CA SER A 63 -9.02 13.39 15.04
C SER A 63 -8.70 12.69 16.37
N MET A 64 -9.64 12.73 17.30
CA MET A 64 -9.63 11.95 18.54
C MET A 64 -10.08 10.49 18.34
N ILE A 65 -10.63 10.14 17.16
CA ILE A 65 -10.96 8.76 16.81
C ILE A 65 -9.68 7.93 16.74
N ARG A 66 -9.73 6.72 17.27
CA ARG A 66 -8.58 5.81 17.30
C ARG A 66 -8.56 4.93 16.06
N PHE A 67 -7.62 5.16 15.16
CA PHE A 67 -7.47 4.49 13.86
C PHE A 67 -6.45 3.36 13.89
N LYS A 68 -6.84 2.19 13.41
CA LYS A 68 -5.87 1.10 13.16
C LYS A 68 -5.16 1.26 11.82
N HIS A 69 -5.80 1.97 10.88
CA HIS A 69 -5.28 2.24 9.54
C HIS A 69 -5.90 3.54 8.98
N VAL A 70 -5.07 4.37 8.37
CA VAL A 70 -5.43 5.64 7.70
C VAL A 70 -4.72 5.70 6.35
N SER A 71 -5.41 6.16 5.32
CA SER A 71 -4.92 6.20 3.94
C SER A 71 -5.31 7.49 3.23
N VAL A 72 -4.44 7.99 2.37
CA VAL A 72 -4.64 9.22 1.60
C VAL A 72 -4.26 9.00 0.14
N GLY A 73 -5.10 9.49 -0.78
CA GLY A 73 -4.82 9.42 -2.20
C GLY A 73 -5.91 10.11 -3.03
N PRO A 74 -6.02 9.79 -4.34
CA PRO A 74 -7.03 10.38 -5.23
C PRO A 74 -8.47 10.21 -4.74
N ALA A 75 -8.78 9.12 -4.04
CA ALA A 75 -10.11 8.91 -3.46
C ALA A 75 -10.37 9.76 -2.19
N GLY A 76 -9.40 10.56 -1.76
CA GLY A 76 -9.43 11.40 -0.56
C GLY A 76 -8.72 10.77 0.64
N LEU A 77 -9.07 11.24 1.84
CA LEU A 77 -8.55 10.72 3.11
C LEU A 77 -9.58 9.81 3.78
N TRP A 78 -9.19 8.56 3.99
CA TRP A 78 -10.02 7.50 4.57
C TRP A 78 -9.32 6.83 5.75
N GLY A 79 -10.09 6.20 6.62
CA GLY A 79 -9.53 5.41 7.71
C GLY A 79 -10.52 4.42 8.28
N CYS A 80 -10.01 3.40 8.97
CA CYS A 80 -10.82 2.52 9.79
C CYS A 80 -10.40 2.53 11.26
N ASP A 81 -11.39 2.71 12.15
CA ASP A 81 -11.13 2.78 13.59
C ASP A 81 -10.81 1.41 14.18
N THR A 82 -10.34 1.36 15.43
CA THR A 82 -10.02 0.11 16.14
C THR A 82 -11.18 -0.90 16.18
N THR A 83 -12.43 -0.44 16.05
CA THR A 83 -13.64 -1.28 15.97
C THR A 83 -14.04 -1.71 14.56
N ASN A 84 -13.22 -1.39 13.54
CA ASN A 84 -13.44 -1.63 12.11
C ASN A 84 -14.50 -0.75 11.45
N ARG A 85 -14.94 0.36 12.08
CA ARG A 85 -15.84 1.31 11.41
C ARG A 85 -15.03 2.12 10.41
N VAL A 86 -15.61 2.40 9.24
CA VAL A 86 -14.94 3.11 8.15
C VAL A 86 -15.35 4.58 8.17
N TYR A 87 -14.40 5.47 7.90
CA TYR A 87 -14.61 6.91 7.89
C TYR A 87 -13.97 7.55 6.66
N LYS A 88 -14.61 8.61 6.15
CA LYS A 88 -14.04 9.54 5.18
C LYS A 88 -13.83 10.90 5.85
N PHE A 89 -12.71 11.54 5.61
CA PHE A 89 -12.49 12.92 6.05
C PHE A 89 -13.24 13.88 5.12
N VAL A 90 -14.19 14.64 5.68
CA VAL A 90 -15.06 15.58 4.96
C VAL A 90 -15.11 16.87 5.77
N ALA A 91 -14.81 18.00 5.13
CA ALA A 91 -14.89 19.33 5.73
C ALA A 91 -14.22 19.41 7.12
N GLY A 92 -12.98 18.92 7.23
CA GLY A 92 -12.17 19.00 8.45
C GLY A 92 -12.46 17.90 9.49
N ASN A 93 -13.36 16.95 9.22
CA ASN A 93 -13.75 15.94 10.20
C ASN A 93 -13.96 14.56 9.57
N PHE A 94 -13.66 13.49 10.32
CA PHE A 94 -13.99 12.12 9.90
C PHE A 94 -15.49 11.85 10.07
N GLN A 95 -16.15 11.57 8.95
CA GLN A 95 -17.55 11.17 8.89
C GLN A 95 -17.65 9.66 8.67
N ARG A 96 -18.44 8.99 9.51
CA ARG A 96 -18.57 7.53 9.48
C ARG A 96 -19.38 7.08 8.26
N SER A 97 -18.76 6.26 7.41
CA SER A 97 -19.46 5.50 6.39
C SER A 97 -20.17 4.29 7.01
N SER A 98 -21.44 4.11 6.70
CA SER A 98 -22.13 2.82 6.83
C SER A 98 -21.90 1.95 5.59
N GLY A 99 -22.14 0.64 5.70
CA GLY A 99 -22.09 -0.32 4.58
C GLY A 99 -21.20 -1.53 4.84
N VAL A 100 -19.98 -1.32 5.33
CA VAL A 100 -19.02 -2.39 5.64
C VAL A 100 -18.24 -2.08 6.93
N SER A 101 -17.58 -3.11 7.47
CA SER A 101 -16.57 -2.97 8.51
C SER A 101 -15.24 -3.46 7.97
N LEU A 102 -14.19 -2.64 8.03
CA LEU A 102 -12.90 -2.94 7.41
C LEU A 102 -11.77 -2.87 8.44
N GLN A 103 -10.81 -3.79 8.34
CA GLN A 103 -9.60 -3.81 9.15
C GLN A 103 -8.44 -3.01 8.51
N GLN A 104 -8.54 -2.71 7.23
CA GLN A 104 -7.60 -1.89 6.45
C GLN A 104 -8.38 -1.26 5.30
N VAL A 105 -8.00 -0.03 4.92
CA VAL A 105 -8.55 0.72 3.79
C VAL A 105 -7.40 1.32 2.98
N ASP A 106 -7.60 1.51 1.67
CA ASP A 106 -6.67 2.22 0.82
C ASP A 106 -7.42 3.16 -0.12
N ALA A 107 -6.91 4.38 -0.24
CA ALA A 107 -7.48 5.49 -1.00
C ALA A 107 -6.59 5.91 -2.21
N GLY A 108 -5.56 5.11 -2.53
CA GLY A 108 -4.63 5.37 -3.63
C GLY A 108 -5.19 5.07 -5.04
N GLY A 109 -6.32 4.36 -5.12
CA GLY A 109 -6.97 4.03 -6.38
C GLY A 109 -7.35 5.25 -7.23
N ASN A 110 -7.59 5.03 -8.52
CA ASN A 110 -8.16 6.06 -9.41
C ASN A 110 -9.58 6.42 -8.96
N ASP A 111 -9.69 7.30 -7.97
CA ASP A 111 -10.89 7.79 -7.25
C ASP A 111 -11.66 6.77 -6.41
N HIS A 112 -11.43 5.48 -6.60
CA HIS A 112 -12.06 4.40 -5.84
C HIS A 112 -11.28 4.05 -4.56
N VAL A 113 -11.99 3.53 -3.57
CA VAL A 113 -11.41 3.09 -2.29
C VAL A 113 -11.47 1.57 -2.23
N VAL A 114 -10.44 0.94 -1.69
CA VAL A 114 -10.47 -0.50 -1.43
C VAL A 114 -10.23 -0.79 0.04
N GLY A 115 -10.48 -2.02 0.45
CA GLY A 115 -10.14 -2.44 1.80
C GLY A 115 -10.51 -3.89 2.07
N VAL A 116 -10.22 -4.33 3.29
CA VAL A 116 -10.34 -5.73 3.69
C VAL A 116 -11.21 -5.85 4.93
N GLN A 117 -12.17 -6.77 4.93
CA GLN A 117 -13.03 -7.05 6.08
C GLN A 117 -12.29 -7.89 7.15
N PRO A 118 -12.50 -7.71 8.48
CA PRO A 118 -11.77 -8.46 9.50
C PRO A 118 -12.04 -9.97 9.52
N ASN A 119 -13.31 -10.38 9.38
CA ASN A 119 -13.74 -11.75 9.70
C ASN A 119 -13.42 -12.75 8.57
N ASN A 120 -14.17 -12.63 7.47
CA ASN A 120 -14.03 -13.48 6.29
C ASN A 120 -12.84 -13.07 5.41
N GLN A 121 -12.30 -11.86 5.64
CA GLN A 121 -11.21 -11.28 4.89
C GLN A 121 -11.47 -11.06 3.42
N ASN A 122 -12.73 -10.89 3.06
CA ASN A 122 -13.07 -10.47 1.72
C ASN A 122 -12.53 -9.06 1.47
N ALA A 123 -11.92 -8.88 0.30
CA ALA A 123 -11.59 -7.59 -0.25
C ALA A 123 -12.86 -6.92 -0.79
N TYR A 124 -12.94 -5.61 -0.57
CA TYR A 124 -14.04 -4.75 -0.99
C TYR A 124 -13.52 -3.57 -1.80
N CYS A 125 -14.40 -3.01 -2.62
CA CYS A 125 -14.17 -1.78 -3.37
C CYS A 125 -15.40 -0.88 -3.27
N LEU A 126 -15.16 0.43 -3.11
CA LEU A 126 -16.14 1.48 -3.22
C LEU A 126 -15.86 2.26 -4.51
N ARG A 127 -16.87 2.33 -5.37
CA ARG A 127 -16.80 3.03 -6.66
C ARG A 127 -16.39 4.49 -6.50
N GLY A 128 -15.65 5.01 -7.48
CA GLY A 128 -15.11 6.37 -7.42
C GLY A 128 -16.18 7.45 -7.26
N CYS A 129 -17.26 7.36 -8.04
CA CYS A 129 -18.38 8.30 -7.94
C CYS A 129 -18.98 8.37 -6.52
N ASN A 130 -19.06 7.24 -5.81
CA ASN A 130 -19.56 7.20 -4.43
C ASN A 130 -18.50 7.71 -3.44
N ALA A 131 -17.25 7.29 -3.60
CA ALA A 131 -16.16 7.69 -2.73
C ALA A 131 -15.98 9.21 -2.75
N LEU A 132 -15.90 9.83 -3.93
CA LEU A 132 -15.69 11.27 -4.10
C LEU A 132 -16.87 12.11 -3.59
N THR A 133 -18.11 11.74 -3.95
CA THR A 133 -19.30 12.55 -3.63
C THR A 133 -19.80 12.37 -2.20
N TYR A 134 -19.29 11.38 -1.45
CA TYR A 134 -19.71 11.16 -0.07
C TYR A 134 -19.44 12.40 0.81
N SER A 135 -20.52 12.95 1.36
CA SER A 135 -20.55 14.18 2.15
C SER A 135 -20.73 13.92 3.65
N GLY A 136 -20.59 12.66 4.10
CA GLY A 136 -20.85 12.26 5.48
C GLY A 136 -22.30 11.88 5.78
N LYS A 137 -23.18 11.89 4.77
CA LYS A 137 -24.59 11.54 4.89
C LYS A 137 -24.95 10.35 4.01
N GLY A 138 -25.85 9.50 4.52
CA GLY A 138 -26.33 8.32 3.80
C GLY A 138 -25.39 7.11 3.90
N SER A 139 -25.80 6.03 3.24
CA SER A 139 -25.06 4.77 3.22
C SER A 139 -24.29 4.58 1.93
N LEU A 140 -23.10 3.97 2.05
CA LEU A 140 -22.26 3.64 0.89
C LEU A 140 -22.42 2.17 0.52
N SER A 141 -22.58 1.91 -0.78
CA SER A 141 -22.68 0.57 -1.34
C SER A 141 -21.31 0.09 -1.78
N TRP A 142 -20.75 -0.85 -1.01
CA TRP A 142 -19.46 -1.48 -1.29
C TRP A 142 -19.64 -2.79 -2.05
N SER A 143 -18.80 -3.02 -3.06
CA SER A 143 -18.76 -4.26 -3.84
C SER A 143 -17.78 -5.24 -3.23
N SER A 144 -18.22 -6.47 -2.96
CA SER A 144 -17.31 -7.58 -2.62
C SER A 144 -16.56 -8.04 -3.86
N LEU A 145 -15.25 -8.21 -3.75
CA LEU A 145 -14.39 -8.70 -4.84
C LEU A 145 -14.21 -10.22 -4.85
N ALA A 146 -14.92 -10.94 -3.96
CA ALA A 146 -14.87 -12.39 -3.80
C ALA A 146 -13.44 -12.97 -3.64
N LYS A 147 -12.49 -12.15 -3.18
CA LYS A 147 -11.09 -12.53 -2.95
C LYS A 147 -10.73 -12.31 -1.49
N LYS A 148 -10.10 -13.31 -0.87
CA LYS A 148 -9.65 -13.23 0.52
C LYS A 148 -8.27 -12.60 0.59
N MET A 149 -8.15 -11.47 1.28
CA MET A 149 -6.91 -10.71 1.47
C MET A 149 -6.70 -10.35 2.93
N ARG A 150 -5.45 -10.10 3.30
CA ARG A 150 -5.06 -9.46 4.57
C ARG A 150 -4.84 -7.96 4.38
N TYR A 151 -4.33 -7.58 3.22
CA TYR A 151 -3.97 -6.21 2.83
C TYR A 151 -4.30 -6.00 1.35
N TYR A 152 -4.82 -4.83 0.99
CA TYR A 152 -5.14 -4.50 -0.41
C TYR A 152 -4.96 -3.00 -0.66
N SER A 153 -4.21 -2.67 -1.70
CA SER A 153 -3.80 -1.31 -2.08
C SER A 153 -3.89 -1.12 -3.58
N CYS A 154 -4.22 0.09 -4.03
CA CYS A 154 -4.46 0.46 -5.41
C CYS A 154 -3.71 1.74 -5.75
N GLY A 155 -3.28 1.87 -7.01
CA GLY A 155 -2.78 3.11 -7.56
C GLY A 155 -3.70 3.65 -8.67
N THR A 156 -3.35 4.81 -9.22
CA THR A 156 -4.05 5.34 -10.41
C THR A 156 -3.66 4.60 -11.69
N LYS A 157 -2.49 3.95 -11.68
CA LYS A 157 -1.92 3.21 -12.82
C LYS A 157 -1.74 1.75 -12.47
N PHE A 158 -1.84 0.91 -13.49
CA PHE A 158 -1.47 -0.51 -13.49
C PHE A 158 -2.22 -1.42 -12.48
N GLY A 159 -3.28 -0.93 -11.83
CA GLY A 159 -4.22 -1.74 -11.05
C GLY A 159 -3.92 -1.75 -9.56
N CYS A 160 -4.25 -2.87 -8.91
CA CYS A 160 -4.18 -2.99 -7.47
C CYS A 160 -3.39 -4.23 -7.05
N TRP A 161 -2.78 -4.18 -5.88
CA TRP A 161 -1.96 -5.22 -5.30
C TRP A 161 -2.45 -5.61 -3.92
N GLY A 162 -2.33 -6.89 -3.59
CA GLY A 162 -2.78 -7.39 -2.30
C GLY A 162 -1.95 -8.55 -1.79
N VAL A 163 -2.05 -8.76 -0.49
CA VAL A 163 -1.40 -9.87 0.22
C VAL A 163 -2.48 -10.68 0.91
N ASP A 164 -2.43 -12.01 0.78
CA ASP A 164 -3.38 -12.89 1.47
C ASP A 164 -2.93 -13.35 2.87
N ARG A 165 -3.74 -14.19 3.52
CA ARG A 165 -3.44 -14.73 4.88
C ARG A 165 -2.16 -15.56 4.94
N SER A 166 -1.78 -16.15 3.82
CA SER A 166 -0.58 -16.96 3.67
C SER A 166 0.61 -16.13 3.19
N TYR A 167 0.50 -14.79 3.25
CA TYR A 167 1.53 -13.83 2.84
C TYR A 167 1.86 -13.87 1.34
N ARG A 168 1.00 -14.50 0.52
CA ARG A 168 1.18 -14.57 -0.93
C ARG A 168 0.74 -13.25 -1.56
N VAL A 169 1.54 -12.75 -2.50
CA VAL A 169 1.28 -11.50 -3.21
C VAL A 169 0.44 -11.76 -4.45
N TYR A 170 -0.53 -10.89 -4.70
CA TYR A 170 -1.40 -10.92 -5.87
C TYR A 170 -1.52 -9.54 -6.50
N VAL A 171 -1.67 -9.51 -7.82
CA VAL A 171 -2.09 -8.32 -8.58
C VAL A 171 -3.52 -8.54 -9.10
N ALA A 172 -4.39 -7.55 -8.90
CA ALA A 172 -5.67 -7.42 -9.59
C ALA A 172 -5.45 -6.51 -10.79
N LYS A 173 -5.39 -7.11 -11.98
CA LYS A 173 -5.20 -6.36 -13.22
C LYS A 173 -6.50 -5.63 -13.55
N LYS A 174 -6.43 -4.40 -14.05
CA LYS A 174 -7.57 -3.61 -14.56
C LYS A 174 -8.76 -3.56 -13.57
N VAL A 175 -8.59 -2.82 -12.48
CA VAL A 175 -9.71 -2.48 -11.60
C VAL A 175 -10.46 -1.31 -12.22
N ASN A 176 -11.73 -1.52 -12.58
CA ASN A 176 -12.56 -0.46 -13.12
C ASN A 176 -13.19 0.34 -11.95
N PRO A 177 -12.83 1.62 -11.78
CA PRO A 177 -13.31 2.44 -10.66
C PRO A 177 -14.82 2.72 -10.71
N GLU A 178 -15.45 2.63 -11.88
CA GLU A 178 -16.88 2.93 -12.07
C GLU A 178 -17.79 1.82 -11.55
N ASN A 179 -17.32 0.58 -11.59
CA ASN A 179 -18.14 -0.57 -11.23
C ASN A 179 -17.48 -1.53 -10.22
N CYS A 180 -16.21 -1.30 -9.88
CA CYS A 180 -15.37 -2.18 -9.06
C CYS A 180 -15.12 -3.57 -9.66
N ASP A 181 -15.26 -3.72 -10.97
CA ASP A 181 -14.91 -4.97 -11.64
C ASP A 181 -13.40 -5.13 -11.67
N THR A 182 -12.92 -6.30 -11.29
CA THR A 182 -11.50 -6.65 -11.32
C THR A 182 -11.26 -7.74 -12.35
N SER A 183 -10.36 -7.52 -13.32
CA SER A 183 -9.95 -8.59 -14.22
C SER A 183 -8.95 -9.52 -13.52
N SER A 184 -9.37 -10.75 -13.24
CA SER A 184 -8.56 -11.91 -12.80
C SER A 184 -7.32 -11.62 -11.92
N TRP A 185 -7.40 -11.98 -10.65
CA TRP A 185 -6.27 -11.97 -9.73
C TRP A 185 -5.15 -12.91 -10.18
N THR A 186 -3.93 -12.39 -10.31
CA THR A 186 -2.74 -13.17 -10.65
C THR A 186 -1.81 -13.24 -9.43
N GLN A 187 -1.32 -14.42 -9.08
CA GLN A 187 -0.33 -14.54 -8.00
C GLN A 187 1.06 -14.12 -8.52
N VAL A 188 1.74 -13.28 -7.76
CA VAL A 188 3.15 -12.92 -8.00
C VAL A 188 4.01 -13.76 -7.06
N THR A 189 4.70 -14.76 -7.61
CA THR A 189 5.51 -15.71 -6.85
C THR A 189 6.89 -15.13 -6.50
N GLY A 190 7.61 -15.81 -5.59
CA GLY A 190 9.00 -15.49 -5.23
C GLY A 190 9.17 -14.95 -3.80
N LEU A 191 8.35 -13.99 -3.38
CA LEU A 191 8.43 -13.41 -2.02
C LEU A 191 7.11 -13.49 -1.27
N TYR A 192 7.23 -13.66 0.05
CA TYR A 192 6.11 -13.58 0.98
C TYR A 192 6.15 -12.25 1.72
N MET A 193 5.08 -11.47 1.62
CA MET A 193 5.00 -10.11 2.14
C MET A 193 3.91 -10.00 3.20
N LYS A 194 4.08 -9.11 4.17
CA LYS A 194 3.05 -8.79 5.17
C LYS A 194 2.13 -7.65 4.74
N MET A 195 2.61 -6.80 3.83
CA MET A 195 1.87 -5.71 3.20
C MET A 195 2.53 -5.33 1.87
N VAL A 196 1.76 -4.66 1.02
CA VAL A 196 2.18 -4.04 -0.25
C VAL A 196 1.45 -2.72 -0.40
N GLU A 197 2.10 -1.72 -0.98
CA GLU A 197 1.52 -0.43 -1.35
C GLU A 197 1.78 -0.12 -2.82
N VAL A 198 0.84 0.60 -3.44
CA VAL A 198 0.91 1.06 -4.82
C VAL A 198 0.90 2.59 -4.82
N GLY A 199 1.98 3.19 -5.31
CA GLY A 199 2.07 4.64 -5.46
C GLY A 199 1.19 5.17 -6.59
N THR A 200 0.94 6.48 -6.60
CA THR A 200 0.11 7.12 -7.62
C THR A 200 0.68 6.97 -9.03
N ASP A 201 1.99 6.81 -9.18
CA ASP A 201 2.69 6.56 -10.44
C ASP A 201 2.67 5.08 -10.89
N GLY A 202 2.12 4.18 -10.06
CA GLY A 202 2.07 2.74 -10.31
C GLY A 202 3.28 1.96 -9.77
N SER A 203 4.22 2.62 -9.08
CA SER A 203 5.30 1.96 -8.36
C SER A 203 4.74 1.08 -7.24
N VAL A 204 5.31 -0.11 -7.05
CA VAL A 204 4.83 -1.05 -6.02
C VAL A 204 5.96 -1.38 -5.07
N PHE A 205 5.70 -1.22 -3.77
CA PHE A 205 6.62 -1.58 -2.70
C PHE A 205 5.95 -2.58 -1.77
N GLY A 206 6.75 -3.47 -1.20
CA GLY A 206 6.26 -4.44 -0.26
C GLY A 206 7.26 -4.70 0.85
N VAL A 207 6.73 -5.11 2.00
CA VAL A 207 7.55 -5.46 3.16
C VAL A 207 7.38 -6.93 3.48
N THR A 208 8.48 -7.64 3.61
CA THR A 208 8.48 -9.06 4.00
C THR A 208 8.17 -9.24 5.49
N LYS A 209 7.95 -10.49 5.91
CA LYS A 209 7.72 -10.81 7.33
C LYS A 209 8.90 -10.44 8.23
N ASP A 210 10.12 -10.62 7.74
CA ASP A 210 11.37 -10.24 8.41
C ASP A 210 11.69 -8.73 8.30
N GLY A 211 10.82 -7.95 7.64
CA GLY A 211 10.91 -6.49 7.63
C GLY A 211 11.86 -5.91 6.59
N LYS A 212 12.16 -6.65 5.52
CA LYS A 212 12.91 -6.16 4.37
C LYS A 212 11.96 -5.51 3.37
N ILE A 213 12.41 -4.45 2.72
CA ILE A 213 11.64 -3.74 1.69
C ILE A 213 12.08 -4.23 0.31
N PHE A 214 11.11 -4.38 -0.59
CA PHE A 214 11.34 -4.64 -1.99
C PHE A 214 10.47 -3.73 -2.86
N GLN A 215 11.05 -3.22 -3.94
CA GLN A 215 10.32 -2.60 -5.05
C GLN A 215 10.02 -3.66 -6.11
N ARG A 216 8.84 -3.62 -6.71
CA ARG A 216 8.53 -4.41 -7.90
C ARG A 216 9.01 -3.68 -9.13
N ASP A 217 9.86 -4.31 -9.92
CA ASP A 217 10.38 -3.75 -11.17
C ASP A 217 9.67 -4.31 -12.42
N GLY A 218 9.75 -3.58 -13.53
CA GLY A 218 9.24 -3.98 -14.84
C GLY A 218 7.71 -3.93 -14.99
N ILE A 219 7.01 -3.21 -14.11
CA ILE A 219 5.56 -2.99 -14.23
C ILE A 219 5.29 -2.10 -15.44
N THR A 220 4.42 -2.56 -16.34
CA THR A 220 3.98 -1.81 -17.52
C THR A 220 2.49 -2.02 -17.79
N ASN A 221 1.93 -1.30 -18.77
CA ASN A 221 0.54 -1.53 -19.22
C ASN A 221 0.31 -2.94 -19.77
N GLN A 222 1.35 -3.58 -20.33
CA GLN A 222 1.29 -4.92 -20.91
C GLN A 222 1.63 -6.00 -19.88
N GLN A 223 2.37 -5.65 -18.82
CA GLN A 223 2.88 -6.55 -17.80
C GLN A 223 2.63 -5.96 -16.40
N GLN A 224 1.37 -5.97 -15.94
CA GLN A 224 1.01 -5.37 -14.65
C GLN A 224 1.58 -6.11 -13.44
N GLU A 225 1.94 -7.39 -13.58
CA GLU A 225 2.62 -8.18 -12.55
C GLU A 225 4.10 -7.80 -12.40
N GLY A 226 4.65 -6.98 -13.31
CA GLY A 226 6.09 -6.72 -13.39
C GLY A 226 6.92 -7.96 -13.68
N THR A 227 8.22 -7.87 -13.45
CA THR A 227 9.17 -8.95 -13.77
C THR A 227 9.79 -9.54 -12.50
N HIS A 228 10.38 -8.73 -11.64
CA HIS A 228 11.11 -9.18 -10.46
C HIS A 228 11.03 -8.19 -9.30
N TRP A 229 11.50 -8.64 -8.12
CA TRP A 229 11.59 -7.82 -6.92
C TRP A 229 13.03 -7.33 -6.75
N VAL A 230 13.22 -6.04 -6.56
CA VAL A 230 14.51 -5.41 -6.30
C VAL A 230 14.56 -5.01 -4.82
N PRO A 231 15.58 -5.43 -4.05
CA PRO A 231 15.70 -5.04 -2.65
C PRO A 231 15.92 -3.54 -2.52
N VAL A 232 15.30 -2.93 -1.52
CA VAL A 232 15.59 -1.57 -1.06
C VAL A 232 16.34 -1.70 0.27
N PRO A 233 17.69 -1.61 0.28
CA PRO A 233 18.48 -1.86 1.48
C PRO A 233 18.15 -0.85 2.58
N MET A 234 17.86 -1.36 3.78
CA MET A 234 17.65 -0.57 4.98
C MET A 234 18.52 -1.13 6.10
N SER A 235 19.12 -0.25 6.90
CA SER A 235 19.88 -0.63 8.10
C SER A 235 18.96 -1.16 9.23
N MET A 236 17.66 -0.85 9.16
CA MET A 236 16.67 -1.21 10.16
C MET A 236 15.56 -2.09 9.55
N THR A 237 14.97 -2.95 10.37
CA THR A 237 13.77 -3.69 9.96
C THR A 237 12.56 -2.77 9.92
N VAL A 238 11.73 -2.94 8.89
CA VAL A 238 10.60 -2.07 8.58
C VAL A 238 9.27 -2.79 8.80
N ARG A 239 8.27 -2.08 9.34
CA ARG A 239 6.91 -2.60 9.55
C ARG A 239 5.93 -2.19 8.47
N HIS A 240 6.09 -1.00 7.91
CA HIS A 240 5.16 -0.43 6.96
C HIS A 240 5.90 0.50 6.02
N VAL A 241 5.46 0.57 4.77
CA VAL A 241 5.95 1.56 3.80
C VAL A 241 4.75 2.22 3.13
N SER A 242 4.99 3.32 2.43
CA SER A 242 4.15 3.82 1.35
C SER A 242 5.03 4.69 0.44
N TYR A 243 4.62 4.92 -0.79
CA TYR A 243 5.44 5.62 -1.78
C TYR A 243 4.59 6.59 -2.59
N ASP A 244 5.07 7.81 -2.73
CA ASP A 244 4.44 8.81 -3.59
C ASP A 244 5.47 9.83 -4.07
N LEU A 245 5.30 10.32 -5.30
CA LEU A 245 6.10 11.41 -5.90
C LEU A 245 7.63 11.28 -5.68
N GLY A 246 8.19 10.09 -5.91
CA GLY A 246 9.64 9.86 -5.82
C GLY A 246 10.16 9.61 -4.39
N THR A 247 9.28 9.61 -3.38
CA THR A 247 9.67 9.42 -1.99
C THR A 247 9.05 8.14 -1.42
N LEU A 248 9.91 7.22 -0.98
CA LEU A 248 9.52 6.08 -0.17
C LEU A 248 9.51 6.49 1.31
N TRP A 249 8.35 6.36 1.93
CA TRP A 249 8.16 6.55 3.37
C TRP A 249 8.18 5.19 4.05
N ALA A 250 9.02 5.03 5.08
CA ALA A 250 9.15 3.77 5.80
C ALA A 250 8.98 3.98 7.31
N VAL A 251 8.16 3.15 7.94
CA VAL A 251 8.04 3.07 9.39
C VAL A 251 8.84 1.87 9.86
N THR A 252 9.87 2.11 10.68
CA THR A 252 10.72 1.05 11.22
C THR A 252 10.02 0.27 12.33
N ASN A 253 10.56 -0.90 12.70
CA ASN A 253 10.08 -1.67 13.85
C ASN A 253 10.32 -0.97 15.20
N SER A 254 11.19 0.03 15.29
CA SER A 254 11.30 0.88 16.49
C SER A 254 10.26 2.01 16.50
N GLY A 255 9.57 2.24 15.38
CA GLY A 255 8.58 3.30 15.23
C GLY A 255 9.13 4.64 14.79
N LEU A 256 10.34 4.66 14.21
CA LEU A 256 10.87 5.83 13.50
C LEU A 256 10.24 5.92 12.11
N VAL A 257 10.09 7.14 11.61
CA VAL A 257 9.70 7.41 10.22
C VAL A 257 10.94 7.82 9.43
N MET A 258 11.18 7.15 8.32
CA MET A 258 12.27 7.41 7.40
C MET A 258 11.71 7.83 6.05
N LYS A 259 12.42 8.71 5.35
CA LYS A 259 12.17 9.09 3.96
C LYS A 259 13.37 8.66 3.10
N CYS A 260 13.09 8.01 1.99
CA CYS A 260 14.11 7.53 1.06
C CYS A 260 13.81 7.98 -0.37
N THR A 261 14.85 8.32 -1.13
CA THR A 261 14.79 8.67 -2.55
C THR A 261 15.78 7.81 -3.32
N GLY A 262 15.39 7.32 -4.50
CA GLY A 262 16.20 6.43 -5.34
C GLY A 262 16.27 6.88 -6.79
#